data_AF-A0A351WMJ1-F1
#
_entry.id   AF-A0A351WMJ1-F1
#
_cell.length_a   1.000
_cell.length_b   1.000
_cell.length_c   1.000
_cell.angle_alpha   90.00
_cell.angle_beta   90.00
_cell.angle_gamma   90.00
#
_symmetry.space_group_name_H-M   'P 1'
#
loop_
_entity.id
_entity.type
_entity.pdbx_description
1 polymer ?
#
loop_
_entity_poly.entity_id
_entity_poly.type
_entity_poly.pdbx_seq_one_letter_code
_entity_poly.pdbx_strand_id
1 'polypeptide(L)'
;MRTLWGLILIVVALLLCWGGQVVNALFPKRAERWGLSEPQAEVDPVFYTDSRGEAFWDVLSIWPLPVAGVLLLLDHPWWPYFGLVGGGIFIYFSGRGTVVRLVLRRHGIRIGHPKRLAAYYIILFVWALLGAVTIAMAVRTLEAS
;
A
#
# COMPACT_ATOMS: atom_id res chain seq x y z
N MET A 1 -1.50 -0.83 -23.70
CA MET A 1 -1.36 -1.51 -22.39
C MET A 1 -0.48 -0.73 -21.41
N ARG A 2 0.72 -0.26 -21.80
CA ARG A 2 1.63 0.54 -20.93
C ARG A 2 0.98 1.80 -20.36
N THR A 3 0.36 2.64 -21.19
CA THR A 3 -0.30 3.88 -20.74
C THR A 3 -1.43 3.64 -19.74
N LEU A 4 -2.28 2.66 -20.01
CA LEU A 4 -3.37 2.28 -19.10
C LEU A 4 -2.84 1.79 -17.75
N TRP A 5 -1.81 0.94 -17.76
CA TRP A 5 -1.22 0.45 -16.51
C TRP A 5 -0.48 1.55 -15.74
N GLY A 6 0.24 2.43 -16.43
CA GLY A 6 0.87 3.61 -15.81
C GLY A 6 -0.15 4.52 -15.12
N LEU A 7 -1.31 4.75 -15.75
CA LEU A 7 -2.41 5.49 -15.14
C LEU A 7 -2.98 4.77 -13.91
N ILE A 8 -3.17 3.46 -13.96
CA ILE A 8 -3.62 2.66 -12.80
C ILE A 8 -2.63 2.78 -11.65
N LEU A 9 -1.31 2.68 -11.92
CA LEU A 9 -0.28 2.82 -10.90
C LEU A 9 -0.27 4.23 -10.28
N ILE A 10 -0.45 5.28 -11.07
CA ILE A 10 -0.58 6.63 -10.52
C ILE A 10 -1.86 6.77 -9.70
N VAL A 11 -3.02 6.46 -10.25
CA VAL A 11 -4.29 6.69 -9.55
C VAL A 11 -4.37 5.85 -8.28
N VAL A 12 -3.98 4.58 -8.34
CA VAL A 12 -4.14 3.67 -7.20
C VAL A 12 -2.93 3.72 -6.28
N ALA A 13 -1.71 3.53 -6.79
CA ALA A 13 -0.53 3.48 -5.90
C ALA A 13 -0.13 4.86 -5.38
N LEU A 14 -0.18 5.93 -6.19
CA LEU A 14 0.18 7.28 -5.73
C LEU A 14 -0.91 7.89 -4.86
N LEU A 15 -2.16 7.95 -5.34
CA LEU A 15 -3.20 8.71 -4.63
C LEU A 15 -3.82 7.93 -3.47
N LEU A 16 -4.19 6.67 -3.70
CA LEU A 16 -4.92 5.89 -2.70
C LEU A 16 -3.99 5.21 -1.70
N CYS A 17 -2.86 4.67 -2.15
CA CYS A 17 -1.95 3.90 -1.29
C CYS A 17 -0.95 4.83 -0.59
N TRP A 18 0.06 5.32 -1.34
CA TRP A 18 1.12 6.15 -0.77
C TRP A 18 0.58 7.48 -0.23
N GLY A 19 -0.25 8.18 -1.00
CA GLY A 19 -0.90 9.43 -0.56
C GLY A 19 -1.78 9.24 0.67
N GLY A 20 -2.51 8.13 0.73
CA GLY A 20 -3.27 7.73 1.92
C GLY A 20 -2.38 7.58 3.15
N GLN A 21 -1.21 6.95 3.00
CA GLN A 21 -0.23 6.79 4.08
C GLN A 21 0.45 8.11 4.45
N VAL A 22 0.70 9.01 3.51
CA VAL A 22 1.20 10.37 3.80
C VAL A 22 0.20 11.13 4.67
N VAL A 23 -1.09 11.09 4.31
CA VAL A 23 -2.15 11.73 5.11
C VAL A 23 -2.25 11.06 6.48
N ASN A 24 -2.18 9.73 6.54
CA ASN A 24 -2.18 9.01 7.81
C ASN A 24 -1.01 9.43 8.70
N ALA A 25 0.22 9.34 8.20
CA ALA A 25 1.43 9.66 8.93
C ALA A 25 1.45 11.11 9.45
N LEU A 26 1.14 12.09 8.59
CA LEU A 26 1.30 13.51 8.92
C LEU A 26 0.05 14.15 9.55
N PHE A 27 -1.14 13.64 9.22
CA PHE A 27 -2.43 14.23 9.62
C PHE A 27 -3.41 13.17 10.15
N PRO A 28 -3.09 12.48 11.27
CA PRO A 28 -3.89 11.37 11.80
C PRO A 28 -5.38 11.69 11.97
N LYS A 29 -5.71 12.87 12.52
CA LYS A 29 -7.11 13.29 12.71
C LYS A 29 -7.88 13.45 11.40
N ARG A 30 -7.20 13.78 10.28
CA ARG A 30 -7.83 13.83 8.96
C ARG A 30 -7.98 12.42 8.37
N ALA A 31 -6.97 11.58 8.55
CA ALA A 31 -7.02 10.19 8.13
C ALA A 31 -8.17 9.42 8.79
N GLU A 32 -8.41 9.63 10.09
CA GLU A 32 -9.55 9.05 10.80
C GLU A 32 -10.89 9.51 10.21
N ARG A 33 -11.04 10.83 9.95
CA ARG A 33 -12.28 11.38 9.35
C ARG A 33 -12.54 10.85 7.94
N TRP A 34 -11.49 10.62 7.17
CA TRP A 34 -11.59 10.10 5.80
C TRP A 34 -11.64 8.57 5.74
N GLY A 35 -11.59 7.89 6.89
CA GLY A 35 -11.61 6.42 6.96
C GLY A 35 -10.33 5.75 6.49
N LEU A 36 -9.22 6.49 6.41
CA LEU A 36 -7.88 5.98 6.06
C LEU A 36 -7.19 5.33 7.26
N SER A 37 -7.65 5.62 8.48
CA SER A 37 -7.17 5.00 9.71
C SER A 37 -8.33 4.75 10.67
N GLU A 38 -8.19 3.74 11.53
CA GLU A 38 -9.14 3.54 12.61
C GLU A 38 -9.05 4.68 13.65
N PRO A 39 -10.19 5.16 14.19
CA PRO A 39 -10.19 6.16 15.25
C PRO A 39 -9.47 5.64 16.48
N GLN A 40 -8.60 6.46 17.08
CA GLN A 40 -7.85 6.08 18.29
C GLN A 40 -8.74 5.54 19.42
N ALA A 41 -9.94 6.11 19.60
CA ALA A 41 -10.88 5.70 20.64
C ALA A 41 -11.49 4.30 20.42
N GLU A 42 -11.49 3.80 19.18
CA GLU A 42 -12.10 2.53 18.77
C GLU A 42 -11.12 1.35 18.77
N VAL A 43 -9.84 1.61 19.03
CA VAL A 43 -8.78 0.60 18.98
C VAL A 43 -8.03 0.47 20.31
N ASP A 44 -7.23 -0.58 20.43
CA ASP A 44 -6.27 -0.76 21.50
C ASP A 44 -5.08 0.19 21.32
N PRO A 45 -4.54 0.80 22.40
CA PRO A 45 -3.36 1.67 22.32
C PRO A 45 -2.14 1.03 21.64
N VAL A 46 -1.90 -0.27 21.85
CA VAL A 46 -0.79 -1.00 21.23
C VAL A 46 -0.96 -1.05 19.72
N PHE A 47 -2.18 -1.38 19.26
CA PHE A 47 -2.48 -1.38 17.83
C PHE A 47 -2.41 0.03 17.24
N TYR A 48 -2.89 1.03 17.98
CA TYR A 48 -2.79 2.41 17.52
C TYR A 48 -1.33 2.79 17.27
N THR A 49 -0.45 2.58 18.25
CA THR A 49 0.97 2.89 18.12
C THR A 49 1.66 2.11 16.99
N ASP A 50 1.40 0.81 16.84
CA ASP A 50 1.91 0.03 15.69
C ASP A 50 1.42 0.62 14.36
N SER A 51 0.12 0.93 14.24
CA SER A 51 -0.45 1.50 13.01
C SER A 51 0.10 2.88 12.67
N ARG A 52 0.47 3.68 13.69
CA ARG A 52 1.17 4.95 13.51
C ARG A 52 2.58 4.72 12.94
N GLY A 53 3.32 3.77 13.51
CA GLY A 53 4.65 3.40 13.00
C GLY A 53 4.60 2.86 11.58
N GLU A 54 3.63 1.98 11.30
CA GLU A 54 3.34 1.45 9.96
C GLU A 54 3.11 2.57 8.95
N ALA A 55 2.29 3.58 9.27
CA ALA A 55 2.04 4.71 8.37
C ALA A 55 3.32 5.48 7.98
N PHE A 56 4.19 5.78 8.94
CA PHE A 56 5.47 6.45 8.64
C PHE A 56 6.40 5.57 7.82
N TRP A 57 6.47 4.28 8.16
CA TRP A 57 7.31 3.34 7.44
C TRP A 57 6.84 3.13 6.00
N ASP A 58 5.53 3.07 5.79
CA ASP A 58 4.93 2.95 4.47
C ASP A 58 5.28 4.17 3.60
N VAL A 59 5.16 5.40 4.13
CA VAL A 59 5.55 6.63 3.40
C VAL A 59 6.98 6.55 2.86
N LEU A 60 7.91 6.01 3.66
CA LEU A 60 9.33 5.91 3.29
C LEU A 60 9.62 4.78 2.31
N SER A 61 8.78 3.75 2.27
CA SER A 61 9.10 2.50 1.58
C SER A 61 8.26 2.22 0.33
N ILE A 62 7.00 2.67 0.27
CA ILE A 62 6.08 2.26 -0.82
C ILE A 62 6.05 3.25 -2.00
N TRP A 63 6.81 4.35 -1.97
CA TRP A 63 6.91 5.31 -3.08
C TRP A 63 7.51 4.77 -4.40
N PRO A 64 8.33 3.69 -4.46
CA PRO A 64 8.90 3.22 -5.72
C PRO A 64 7.85 2.77 -6.74
N LEU A 65 6.71 2.23 -6.31
CA LEU A 65 5.66 1.77 -7.23
C LEU A 65 4.92 2.94 -7.93
N PRO A 66 4.53 4.03 -7.23
CA PRO A 66 4.13 5.28 -7.87
C PRO A 66 5.14 5.80 -8.90
N VAL A 67 6.43 5.79 -8.56
CA VAL A 67 7.50 6.22 -9.48
C VAL A 67 7.58 5.31 -10.70
N ALA A 68 7.44 3.99 -10.52
CA ALA A 68 7.34 3.06 -11.65
C ALA A 68 6.18 3.43 -12.59
N GLY A 69 5.03 3.85 -12.05
CA GLY A 69 3.88 4.33 -12.84
C GLY A 69 4.21 5.57 -13.68
N VAL A 70 4.86 6.57 -13.08
CA VAL A 70 5.31 7.78 -13.79
C VAL A 70 6.31 7.44 -14.88
N LEU A 71 7.33 6.64 -14.58
CA LEU A 71 8.34 6.22 -15.55
C LEU A 71 7.75 5.41 -16.69
N LEU A 72 6.75 4.56 -16.40
CA LEU A 72 6.04 3.78 -17.42
C LEU A 72 5.24 4.68 -18.37
N LEU A 73 4.64 5.79 -17.88
CA LEU A 73 3.95 6.76 -18.74
C LEU A 73 4.92 7.55 -19.64
N LEU A 74 6.14 7.78 -19.16
CA LEU A 74 7.20 8.45 -19.91
C LEU A 74 7.99 7.50 -20.82
N ASP A 75 7.61 6.21 -20.87
CA ASP A 75 8.34 5.14 -21.55
C ASP A 75 9.84 5.07 -21.18
N HIS A 76 10.16 5.41 -19.94
CA HIS A 76 11.53 5.51 -19.46
C HIS A 76 12.11 4.12 -19.17
N PRO A 77 13.33 3.77 -19.63
CA PRO A 77 13.89 2.42 -19.55
C PRO A 77 14.09 1.90 -18.12
N TRP A 78 14.06 2.79 -17.12
CA TRP A 78 14.21 2.40 -15.71
C TRP A 78 12.91 1.93 -15.04
N TRP A 79 11.75 2.11 -15.69
CA TRP A 79 10.47 1.71 -15.08
C TRP A 79 10.44 0.24 -14.62
N PRO A 80 11.05 -0.76 -15.31
CA PRO A 80 10.96 -2.15 -14.89
C PRO A 80 11.67 -2.39 -13.55
N TYR A 81 12.79 -1.73 -13.30
CA TYR A 81 13.52 -1.87 -12.03
C TYR A 81 12.72 -1.32 -10.84
N PHE A 82 12.11 -0.14 -11.01
CA PHE A 82 11.19 0.41 -10.01
C PHE A 82 9.93 -0.44 -9.87
N GLY A 83 9.43 -1.04 -10.96
CA GLY A 83 8.29 -1.95 -10.95
C GLY A 83 8.56 -3.23 -10.17
N LEU A 84 9.76 -3.81 -10.31
CA LEU A 84 10.18 -4.99 -9.53
C LEU A 84 10.29 -4.66 -8.04
N VAL A 85 11.03 -3.60 -7.69
CA VAL A 85 11.24 -3.19 -6.30
C VAL A 85 9.93 -2.78 -5.64
N GLY A 86 9.21 -1.84 -6.25
CA GLY A 86 7.92 -1.36 -5.76
C GLY A 86 6.87 -2.45 -5.69
N GLY A 87 6.82 -3.34 -6.68
CA GLY A 87 5.87 -4.45 -6.70
C GLY A 87 6.15 -5.46 -5.57
N GLY A 88 7.42 -5.80 -5.33
CA GLY A 88 7.81 -6.69 -4.24
C GLY A 88 7.47 -6.09 -2.86
N ILE A 89 7.72 -4.80 -2.70
CA ILE A 89 7.37 -4.04 -1.50
C ILE A 89 5.86 -4.09 -1.22
N PHE A 90 5.01 -3.84 -2.23
CA PHE A 90 3.55 -3.89 -2.08
C PHE A 90 3.04 -5.28 -1.68
N ILE A 91 3.57 -6.34 -2.31
CA ILE A 91 3.24 -7.72 -1.93
C ILE A 91 3.66 -7.99 -0.48
N TYR A 92 4.88 -7.64 -0.10
CA TYR A 92 5.37 -7.84 1.26
C TYR A 92 4.48 -7.15 2.30
N PHE A 93 4.16 -5.86 2.12
CA PHE A 93 3.35 -5.11 3.07
C PHE A 93 1.90 -5.58 3.12
N SER A 94 1.33 -6.02 2.00
CA SER A 94 0.00 -6.65 2.00
C SER A 94 -0.04 -7.93 2.84
N GLY A 95 1.00 -8.75 2.77
CA GLY A 95 1.16 -9.94 3.60
C GLY A 95 1.36 -9.58 5.07
N ARG A 96 2.33 -8.72 5.36
CA ARG A 96 2.64 -8.25 6.73
C ARG A 96 1.41 -7.66 7.40
N GLY A 97 0.74 -6.71 6.75
CA GLY A 97 -0.44 -6.03 7.29
C GLY A 97 -1.59 -6.99 7.59
N THR A 98 -1.73 -8.05 6.79
CA THR A 98 -2.71 -9.12 7.00
C THR A 98 -2.34 -9.98 8.21
N VAL A 99 -1.10 -10.47 8.26
CA VAL A 99 -0.63 -11.37 9.32
C VAL A 99 -0.64 -10.66 10.67
N VAL A 100 -0.15 -9.42 10.76
CA VAL A 100 -0.14 -8.65 12.01
C VAL A 100 -1.55 -8.52 12.59
N ARG A 101 -2.54 -8.15 11.77
CA ARG A 101 -3.93 -8.01 12.24
C ARG A 101 -4.54 -9.33 12.66
N LEU A 102 -4.23 -10.43 11.96
CA LEU A 102 -4.66 -11.76 12.37
C LEU A 102 -4.06 -12.16 13.72
N VAL A 103 -2.76 -11.93 13.92
CA VAL A 103 -2.06 -12.24 15.18
C VAL A 103 -2.60 -11.40 16.33
N LEU A 104 -2.76 -10.09 16.14
CA LEU A 104 -3.32 -9.19 17.16
C LEU A 104 -4.73 -9.61 17.57
N ARG A 105 -5.60 -9.97 16.61
CA ARG A 105 -6.94 -10.49 16.91
C ARG A 105 -6.92 -11.79 17.70
N ARG A 106 -6.00 -12.71 17.38
CA ARG A 106 -5.83 -13.97 18.14
C ARG A 106 -5.43 -13.73 19.60
N HIS A 107 -4.78 -12.60 19.88
CA HIS A 107 -4.41 -12.18 21.24
C HIS A 107 -5.42 -11.24 21.89
N GLY A 108 -6.62 -11.10 21.33
CA GLY A 108 -7.69 -10.27 21.90
C GLY A 108 -7.47 -8.75 21.77
N ILE A 109 -6.48 -8.30 21.00
CA ILE A 109 -6.22 -6.88 20.78
C ILE A 109 -7.30 -6.31 19.87
N ARG A 110 -7.92 -5.21 20.31
CA ARG A 110 -8.98 -4.52 19.56
C ARG A 110 -8.39 -3.70 18.42
N ILE A 111 -8.61 -4.13 17.18
CA ILE A 111 -8.04 -3.50 15.98
C ILE A 111 -9.06 -2.70 15.13
N GLY A 112 -10.18 -2.29 15.73
CA GLY A 112 -11.20 -1.45 15.10
C GLY A 112 -12.47 -2.20 14.72
N HIS A 113 -13.35 -1.52 13.96
CA HIS A 113 -14.68 -2.03 13.65
C HIS A 113 -14.64 -3.11 12.53
N PRO A 114 -15.38 -4.23 12.63
CA PRO A 114 -15.30 -5.33 11.65
C PRO A 114 -15.51 -4.93 10.18
N LYS A 115 -16.43 -4.00 9.92
CA LYS A 115 -16.70 -3.49 8.55
C LYS A 115 -15.50 -2.75 7.94
N ARG A 116 -14.80 -1.94 8.73
CA ARG A 116 -13.61 -1.20 8.27
C ARG A 116 -12.42 -2.13 8.10
N LEU A 117 -12.28 -3.10 8.99
CA LEU A 117 -11.27 -4.14 8.86
C LEU A 117 -11.46 -4.98 7.57
N ALA A 118 -12.70 -5.30 7.19
CA ALA A 118 -12.97 -5.97 5.91
C ALA A 118 -12.55 -5.12 4.71
N ALA A 119 -12.88 -3.82 4.72
CA ALA A 119 -12.44 -2.88 3.68
C ALA A 119 -10.90 -2.79 3.61
N TYR A 120 -10.23 -2.78 4.77
CA TYR A 120 -8.77 -2.78 4.84
C TYR A 120 -8.15 -4.03 4.21
N TYR A 121 -8.68 -5.23 4.47
CA TYR A 121 -8.19 -6.45 3.81
C TYR A 121 -8.39 -6.43 2.30
N ILE A 122 -9.49 -5.84 1.81
CA ILE A 122 -9.72 -5.66 0.37
C ILE A 122 -8.63 -4.74 -0.22
N ILE A 123 -8.29 -3.65 0.46
CA ILE A 123 -7.22 -2.75 0.04
C ILE A 123 -5.88 -3.50 -0.01
N LEU A 124 -5.53 -4.26 1.02
CA LEU A 124 -4.30 -5.06 1.02
C LEU A 124 -4.26 -6.08 -0.12
N PHE A 125 -5.39 -6.73 -0.42
CA PHE A 125 -5.48 -7.63 -1.57
C PHE A 125 -5.23 -6.89 -2.90
N VAL A 126 -5.79 -5.69 -3.06
CA VAL A 126 -5.52 -4.84 -4.23
C VAL A 126 -4.04 -4.47 -4.32
N TRP A 127 -3.38 -4.17 -3.19
CA TRP A 127 -1.94 -3.89 -3.18
C TRP A 127 -1.13 -5.09 -3.66
N ALA A 128 -1.44 -6.29 -3.17
CA ALA A 128 -0.79 -7.53 -3.58
C ALA A 128 -0.93 -7.74 -5.10
N LEU A 129 -2.14 -7.55 -5.63
CA LEU A 129 -2.43 -7.73 -7.05
C LEU A 129 -1.68 -6.71 -7.92
N LEU A 130 -1.66 -5.43 -7.52
CA LEU A 130 -0.90 -4.40 -8.23
C LEU A 130 0.60 -4.74 -8.27
N GLY A 131 1.15 -5.17 -7.13
CA GLY A 131 2.54 -5.58 -7.07
C GLY A 131 2.84 -6.76 -7.98
N ALA A 132 2.02 -7.81 -7.94
CA ALA A 132 2.20 -9.02 -8.74
C ALA A 132 2.12 -8.75 -10.24
N VAL A 133 1.11 -8.00 -10.69
CA VAL A 133 0.95 -7.64 -12.11
C VAL A 133 2.11 -6.76 -12.58
N THR A 134 2.55 -5.80 -11.75
CA THR A 134 3.66 -4.91 -12.12
C THR A 134 4.97 -5.67 -12.24
N ILE A 135 5.25 -6.63 -11.34
CA ILE A 135 6.40 -7.53 -11.45
C ILE A 135 6.33 -8.31 -12.76
N ALA A 136 5.19 -8.95 -13.07
CA ALA A 136 5.04 -9.75 -14.28
C ALA A 136 5.27 -8.90 -15.55
N MET A 137 4.79 -7.66 -15.58
CA MET A 137 5.05 -6.74 -16.68
C MET A 137 6.50 -6.29 -16.76
N ALA A 138 7.13 -6.02 -15.62
CA ALA A 138 8.53 -5.60 -15.55
C ALA A 138 9.47 -6.72 -16.06
N VAL A 139 9.28 -7.96 -15.59
CA VAL A 139 10.03 -9.14 -16.05
C VAL A 139 9.91 -9.30 -17.56
N ARG A 140 8.68 -9.30 -18.10
CA ARG A 140 8.46 -9.41 -19.54
C ARG A 140 9.13 -8.32 -20.36
N THR A 141 9.24 -7.12 -19.79
CA THR A 141 9.88 -5.99 -20.49
C THR A 141 11.39 -6.16 -20.52
N LEU A 142 11.98 -6.60 -19.41
CA LEU A 142 13.42 -6.87 -19.32
C LEU A 142 13.84 -8.06 -20.19
N GLU A 143 13.01 -9.11 -20.30
CA GLU A 143 13.26 -10.24 -21.20
C GLU A 143 13.21 -9.86 -22.68
N ALA A 144 12.46 -8.81 -23.02
CA ALA A 144 12.31 -8.33 -24.39
C ALA A 144 13.31 -7.21 -24.76
N SER A 145 14.18 -6.81 -23.83
CA SER A 145 15.19 -5.75 -23.99
C SER A 145 16.54 -6.33 -24.40
#